data_AF-A0A2G5X839-F1
#
_entry.id   AF-A0A2G5X839-F1
#
_cell.length_a   1.000
_cell.length_b   1.000
_cell.length_c   1.000
_cell.angle_alpha   90.00
_cell.angle_beta   90.00
_cell.angle_gamma   90.00
#
_symmetry.space_group_name_H-M   'P 1'
#
loop_
_entity.id
_entity.type
_entity.pdbx_description
1 polymer ?
#
loop_
_entity_poly.entity_id
_entity_poly.type
_entity_poly.pdbx_seq_one_letter_code
_entity_poly.pdbx_strand_id
1 'polypeptide(L)'
;MQIIFEETWEATLSDQQKQAFIHQYETKKSVHGEFTATPILLKRKRNGGLAATVFLQNNRDELLSIREATVCVVNEQGETAAKETFSLSLDIPAFTATPWSFVFLPTYVDSMEEPTDGWKVIIK
;
A
#
# COMPACT_ATOMS: atom_id res chain seq x y z
N MET A 1 10.05 13.54 3.41
CA MET A 1 9.69 12.92 2.10
C MET A 1 8.39 13.52 1.63
N GLN A 2 8.30 13.91 0.36
CA GLN A 2 7.06 14.41 -0.24
C GLN A 2 6.16 13.26 -0.68
N ILE A 3 4.84 13.44 -0.60
CA ILE A 3 3.88 12.54 -1.23
C ILE A 3 3.65 12.96 -2.68
N ILE A 4 3.71 12.00 -3.59
CA ILE A 4 3.34 12.16 -4.99
C ILE A 4 2.23 11.14 -5.28
N PHE A 5 1.10 11.62 -5.77
CA PHE A 5 0.02 10.77 -6.25
C PHE A 5 0.32 10.33 -7.68
N GLU A 6 0.03 9.07 -8.00
CA GLU A 6 0.04 8.60 -9.38
C GLU A 6 -1.04 9.34 -10.20
N GLU A 7 -0.85 9.47 -11.51
CA GLU A 7 -1.67 10.33 -12.38
C GLU A 7 -3.17 10.05 -12.25
N THR A 8 -3.57 8.79 -12.21
CA THR A 8 -4.97 8.39 -12.01
C THR A 8 -5.50 8.84 -10.65
N TRP A 9 -4.71 8.68 -9.59
CA TRP A 9 -5.06 9.17 -8.25
C TRP A 9 -5.16 10.70 -8.21
N GLU A 10 -4.21 11.38 -8.83
CA GLU A 10 -4.17 12.85 -8.91
C GLU A 10 -5.43 13.40 -9.59
N ALA A 11 -5.92 12.72 -10.64
CA ALA A 11 -7.13 13.10 -11.38
C ALA A 11 -8.44 12.71 -10.68
N THR A 12 -8.44 11.69 -9.81
CA THR A 12 -9.69 11.12 -9.24
C THR A 12 -9.95 11.52 -7.80
N LEU A 13 -8.92 11.80 -7.00
CA LEU A 13 -9.06 12.22 -5.62
C LEU A 13 -9.42 13.71 -5.52
N SER A 14 -10.34 14.04 -4.63
CA SER A 14 -10.59 15.43 -4.23
C SER A 14 -9.43 15.97 -3.39
N ASP A 15 -9.32 17.29 -3.30
CA ASP A 15 -8.30 17.94 -2.47
C ASP A 15 -8.37 17.50 -1.00
N GLN A 16 -9.59 17.31 -0.47
CA GLN A 16 -9.76 16.83 0.90
C GLN A 16 -9.20 15.41 1.08
N GLN A 17 -9.39 14.52 0.10
CA GLN A 17 -8.84 13.17 0.14
C GLN A 17 -7.30 13.20 0.06
N LYS A 18 -6.74 14.04 -0.83
CA LYS A 18 -5.29 14.23 -0.93
C LYS A 18 -4.70 14.74 0.39
N GLN A 19 -5.32 15.74 1.01
CA GLN A 19 -4.91 16.27 2.31
C GLN A 19 -5.00 15.21 3.42
N ALA A 20 -6.02 14.33 3.39
CA ALA A 20 -6.11 13.24 4.35
C ALA A 20 -4.92 12.26 4.24
N PHE A 21 -4.50 11.90 3.02
CA PHE A 21 -3.30 11.09 2.81
C PHE A 21 -2.03 11.81 3.29
N ILE A 22 -1.89 13.11 2.99
CA ILE A 22 -0.74 13.91 3.44
C ILE A 22 -0.64 13.91 4.97
N HIS A 23 -1.73 14.27 5.64
CA HIS A 23 -1.77 14.28 7.09
C HIS A 23 -1.50 12.89 7.68
N GLN A 24 -2.08 11.84 7.12
CA GLN A 24 -1.88 10.48 7.61
C GLN A 24 -0.42 10.04 7.48
N TYR A 25 0.28 10.42 6.41
CA TYR A 25 1.71 10.14 6.25
C TYR A 25 2.57 10.83 7.31
N GLU A 26 2.30 12.10 7.60
CA GLU A 26 3.05 12.90 8.59
C GLU A 26 2.99 12.30 10.01
N THR A 27 1.90 11.60 10.34
CA THR A 27 1.76 10.93 11.64
C THR A 27 2.51 9.61 11.76
N LYS A 28 3.03 9.06 10.64
CA LYS A 28 3.70 7.77 10.65
C LYS A 28 5.15 7.88 11.11
N LYS A 29 5.59 6.85 11.85
CA LYS A 29 7.00 6.68 12.19
C LYS A 29 7.81 6.41 10.92
N SER A 30 9.00 6.99 10.86
CA SER A 30 9.97 6.67 9.81
C SER A 30 10.30 5.19 9.85
N VAL A 31 10.25 4.54 8.70
CA VAL A 31 10.63 3.14 8.52
C VAL A 31 11.99 3.11 7.84
N HIS A 32 12.89 2.25 8.31
CA HIS A 32 14.22 2.10 7.74
C HIS A 32 14.23 1.06 6.61
N GLY A 33 14.91 1.38 5.51
CA GLY A 33 15.06 0.50 4.34
C GLY A 33 15.13 1.32 3.06
N GLU A 34 15.70 0.76 1.99
CA GLU A 34 15.78 1.44 0.68
C GLU A 34 14.40 1.61 0.03
N PHE A 35 13.49 0.68 0.30
CA PHE A 35 12.09 0.74 -0.09
C PHE A 35 11.23 0.24 1.07
N THR A 36 10.13 0.93 1.36
CA THR A 36 9.20 0.53 2.41
C THR A 36 7.75 0.61 1.95
N ALA A 37 6.93 -0.35 2.38
CA ALA A 37 5.50 -0.38 2.14
C ALA A 37 4.78 -0.28 3.48
N THR A 38 4.14 0.86 3.77
CA THR A 38 3.57 1.11 5.09
C THR A 38 2.03 1.12 5.02
N PRO A 39 1.33 0.13 5.63
CA PRO A 39 -0.14 0.01 5.58
C PRO A 39 -0.86 1.22 6.14
N ILE A 40 -1.77 1.80 5.36
CA ILE A 40 -2.59 2.98 5.68
C ILE A 40 -4.00 2.55 6.06
N LEU A 41 -4.56 1.66 5.25
CA LEU A 41 -5.90 1.14 5.40
C LEU A 41 -5.94 -0.28 4.86
N LEU A 42 -6.41 -1.21 5.69
CA LEU A 42 -6.76 -2.56 5.28
C LEU A 42 -8.26 -2.69 5.43
N LYS A 43 -8.95 -3.10 4.37
CA LYS A 43 -10.41 -3.17 4.35
C LYS A 43 -10.90 -4.42 3.65
N ARG A 44 -11.66 -5.24 4.37
CA ARG A 44 -12.42 -6.32 3.73
C ARG A 44 -13.56 -5.75 2.90
N LYS A 45 -13.72 -6.26 1.68
CA LYS A 45 -14.78 -5.89 0.75
C LYS A 45 -15.98 -6.80 0.96
N ARG A 46 -17.19 -6.29 0.68
CA ARG A 46 -18.45 -7.05 0.81
C ARG A 46 -18.49 -8.34 -0.02
N ASN A 47 -17.72 -8.40 -1.11
CA ASN A 47 -17.62 -9.58 -1.97
C ASN A 47 -16.61 -10.63 -1.47
N GLY A 48 -16.02 -10.44 -0.27
CA GLY A 48 -14.99 -11.32 0.28
C GLY A 48 -13.55 -10.96 -0.11
N GLY A 49 -13.36 -9.99 -1.00
CA GLY A 49 -12.02 -9.49 -1.35
C GLY A 49 -11.41 -8.62 -0.26
N LEU A 50 -10.16 -8.20 -0.46
CA LEU A 50 -9.43 -7.33 0.48
C LEU A 50 -8.83 -6.16 -0.28
N ALA A 51 -8.91 -4.95 0.28
CA ALA A 51 -8.18 -3.79 -0.22
C ALA A 51 -7.10 -3.42 0.78
N ALA A 52 -5.84 -3.38 0.32
CA ALA A 52 -4.70 -2.95 1.10
C ALA A 52 -4.11 -1.68 0.50
N THR A 53 -4.40 -0.55 1.14
CA THR A 53 -3.83 0.74 0.79
C THR A 53 -2.58 0.99 1.62
N VAL A 54 -1.46 1.27 0.95
CA VAL A 54 -0.13 1.47 1.55
C VAL A 54 0.51 2.75 1.04
N PHE A 55 1.48 3.29 1.79
CA PHE A 55 2.47 4.20 1.23
C PHE A 55 3.64 3.38 0.71
N LEU A 56 3.91 3.46 -0.59
CA LEU A 56 5.11 2.93 -1.21
C LEU A 56 6.17 4.01 -1.20
N GLN A 57 7.26 3.77 -0.49
CA GLN A 57 8.26 4.78 -0.17
C GLN A 57 9.57 4.40 -0.85
N ASN A 58 10.02 5.25 -1.77
CA ASN A 58 11.35 5.14 -2.35
C ASN A 58 12.32 5.96 -1.52
N ASN A 59 13.19 5.30 -0.76
CA ASN A 59 14.22 5.95 0.06
C ASN A 59 15.58 5.97 -0.65
N ARG A 60 15.62 5.66 -1.96
CA ARG A 60 16.80 5.77 -2.81
C ARG A 60 16.86 7.14 -3.47
N ASP A 61 18.04 7.47 -4.00
CA ASP A 61 18.32 8.67 -4.79
C ASP A 61 18.07 8.48 -6.31
N GLU A 62 17.52 7.33 -6.70
CA GLU A 62 17.16 6.99 -8.07
C GLU A 62 15.66 6.72 -8.23
N LEU A 63 15.17 6.72 -9.48
CA LEU A 63 13.79 6.33 -9.80
C LEU A 63 13.55 4.85 -9.49
N LEU A 64 12.48 4.53 -8.76
CA LEU A 64 12.06 3.16 -8.52
C LEU A 64 10.87 2.80 -9.41
N SER A 65 11.09 1.92 -10.38
CA SER A 65 10.03 1.36 -11.23
C SER A 65 9.53 0.04 -10.69
N ILE A 66 8.25 -0.04 -10.32
CA ILE A 66 7.59 -1.27 -9.90
C ILE A 66 6.67 -1.74 -11.03
N ARG A 67 7.05 -2.84 -11.68
CA ARG A 67 6.30 -3.45 -12.79
C ARG A 67 5.55 -4.71 -12.39
N GLU A 68 6.06 -5.40 -11.39
CA GLU A 68 5.42 -6.55 -10.77
C GLU A 68 5.73 -6.49 -9.27
N ALA A 69 4.76 -6.92 -8.45
CA ALA A 69 4.94 -7.02 -7.01
C ALA A 69 4.16 -8.20 -6.47
N THR A 70 4.83 -9.10 -5.73
CA THR A 70 4.12 -10.10 -4.93
C THR A 70 3.78 -9.49 -3.58
N VAL A 71 2.48 -9.31 -3.32
CA VAL A 71 2.01 -8.66 -2.09
C VAL A 71 1.36 -9.68 -1.18
N CYS A 72 1.78 -9.70 0.09
CA CYS A 72 1.23 -10.53 1.14
C CYS A 72 0.67 -9.65 2.25
N VAL A 73 -0.57 -9.88 2.66
CA VAL A 73 -1.15 -9.31 3.88
C VAL A 73 -1.03 -10.36 4.99
N VAL A 74 -0.47 -9.95 6.13
CA VAL A 74 -0.15 -10.84 7.25
C VAL A 74 -0.86 -10.34 8.51
N ASN A 75 -1.56 -11.22 9.21
CA ASN A 75 -2.23 -10.88 10.47
C ASN A 75 -1.22 -10.76 11.64
N GLU A 76 -1.72 -10.42 12.83
CA GLU A 76 -0.89 -10.21 14.03
C GLU A 76 -0.18 -11.50 14.50
N GLN A 77 -0.74 -12.66 14.15
CA GLN A 77 -0.22 -13.99 14.44
C GLN A 77 0.90 -14.41 13.47
N GLY A 78 1.14 -13.63 12.40
CA GLY A 78 2.13 -13.95 11.38
C GLY A 78 1.59 -14.85 10.25
N GLU A 79 0.29 -15.10 10.21
CA GLU A 79 -0.37 -15.91 9.20
C GLU A 79 -0.73 -15.06 7.97
N THR A 80 -0.64 -15.65 6.78
CA THR A 80 -0.98 -14.96 5.54
C THR A 80 -2.50 -14.90 5.40
N ALA A 81 -3.05 -13.69 5.39
CA ALA A 81 -4.47 -13.44 5.22
C ALA A 81 -4.86 -13.25 3.75
N ALA A 82 -3.95 -12.74 2.92
CA ALA A 82 -4.12 -12.63 1.48
C ALA A 82 -2.75 -12.61 0.77
N LYS A 83 -2.68 -13.18 -0.43
CA LYS A 83 -1.46 -13.15 -1.25
C LYS A 83 -1.78 -13.18 -2.73
N GLU A 84 -1.23 -12.22 -3.47
CA GLU A 84 -1.43 -12.10 -4.92
C GLU A 84 -0.20 -11.43 -5.56
N THR A 85 0.05 -11.74 -6.83
CA THR A 85 1.06 -11.05 -7.64
C THR A 85 0.36 -10.06 -8.54
N PHE A 86 0.73 -8.79 -8.43
CA PHE A 86 0.14 -7.70 -9.21
C PHE A 86 1.10 -7.25 -10.29
N SER A 87 0.60 -7.15 -11.52
CA SER A 87 1.26 -6.36 -12.56
C SER A 87 0.89 -4.89 -12.37
N LEU A 88 1.91 -4.03 -12.33
CA LEU A 88 1.81 -2.61 -12.04
C LEU A 88 2.54 -1.83 -13.13
N SER A 89 2.23 -0.55 -13.26
CA SER A 89 3.08 0.37 -14.01
C SER A 89 3.28 1.62 -13.18
N LEU A 90 4.03 1.46 -12.09
CA LEU A 90 4.23 2.52 -11.11
C LEU A 90 5.69 2.96 -11.07
N ASP A 91 5.90 4.25 -11.26
CA ASP A 91 7.20 4.90 -11.14
C ASP A 91 7.19 5.82 -9.91
N ILE A 92 8.10 5.57 -8.97
CA ILE A 92 8.20 6.30 -7.70
C ILE A 92 9.51 7.09 -7.71
N PRO A 93 9.47 8.43 -7.85
CA PRO A 93 10.67 9.26 -7.84
C PRO A 93 11.52 9.11 -6.57
N ALA A 94 12.79 9.46 -6.69
CA ALA A 94 13.74 9.46 -5.58
C ALA A 94 13.21 10.24 -4.36
N PHE A 95 13.31 9.65 -3.17
CA PHE A 95 12.86 10.26 -1.91
C PHE A 95 11.41 10.75 -1.92
N THR A 96 10.50 9.96 -2.50
CA THR A 96 9.05 10.21 -2.50
C THR A 96 8.22 9.03 -2.00
N ALA A 97 7.04 9.33 -1.46
CA ALA A 97 6.02 8.34 -1.12
C ALA A 97 4.87 8.43 -2.12
N THR A 98 4.39 7.28 -2.59
CA THR A 98 3.18 7.19 -3.41
C THR A 98 2.16 6.29 -2.74
N PRO A 99 0.93 6.78 -2.44
CA PRO A 99 -0.13 5.92 -1.96
C PRO A 99 -0.58 4.98 -3.08
N TRP A 100 -0.76 3.71 -2.75
CA TRP A 100 -1.20 2.70 -3.70
C TRP A 100 -2.15 1.72 -3.03
N SER A 101 -3.15 1.22 -3.76
CA SER A 101 -4.10 0.23 -3.26
C SER A 101 -3.98 -1.08 -4.04
N PHE A 102 -3.60 -2.15 -3.34
CA PHE A 102 -3.66 -3.51 -3.84
C PHE A 102 -5.05 -4.08 -3.54
N VAL A 103 -5.77 -4.50 -4.58
CA VAL A 103 -7.15 -5.00 -4.45
C VAL A 103 -7.16 -6.49 -4.77
N PHE A 104 -7.20 -7.29 -3.71
CA PHE A 104 -7.23 -8.74 -3.78
C PHE A 104 -8.63 -9.24 -4.12
N LEU A 105 -8.72 -10.16 -5.07
CA LEU A 105 -9.96 -10.90 -5.33
C LEU A 105 -10.20 -11.94 -4.21
N PRO A 106 -11.47 -12.36 -3.99
CA PRO A 106 -11.80 -13.31 -2.91
C PRO A 106 -11.01 -14.62 -2.98
N THR A 107 -10.63 -15.05 -4.18
CA THR A 107 -9.82 -16.25 -4.43
C THR A 107 -8.39 -16.17 -3.88
N TYR A 108 -7.91 -14.96 -3.57
CA TYR A 108 -6.57 -14.71 -3.03
C TYR A 108 -6.60 -14.30 -1.55
N VAL A 109 -7.76 -14.41 -0.90
CA VAL A 109 -7.94 -14.09 0.52
C VAL A 109 -8.22 -15.38 1.27
N ASP A 110 -7.26 -15.80 2.09
CA ASP A 110 -7.28 -17.07 2.83
C ASP A 110 -7.88 -16.94 4.23
N SER A 111 -7.97 -15.72 4.76
CA SER A 111 -8.53 -15.43 6.08
C SER A 111 -9.98 -14.95 5.99
N MET A 112 -10.78 -15.24 7.02
CA MET A 112 -12.13 -14.67 7.23
C MET A 112 -12.14 -13.53 8.27
N GLU A 113 -10.99 -13.24 8.88
CA GLU A 113 -10.85 -12.22 9.93
C GLU A 113 -10.96 -10.80 9.34
N GLU A 114 -11.49 -9.87 10.13
CA GLU A 114 -11.45 -8.46 9.78
C GLU A 114 -10.05 -7.88 10.05
N PRO A 115 -9.46 -7.13 9.09
CA PRO A 115 -8.15 -6.53 9.30
C PRO A 115 -8.13 -5.55 10.46
N THR A 116 -7.05 -5.58 11.24
CA THR A 116 -6.78 -4.63 12.33
C THR A 116 -5.56 -3.78 12.01
N ASP A 117 -5.29 -2.74 12.81
CA ASP A 117 -4.11 -1.89 12.66
C ASP A 117 -2.77 -2.64 12.87
N GLY A 118 -2.80 -3.81 13.52
CA GLY A 118 -1.61 -4.64 13.73
C GLY A 118 -1.21 -5.49 12.53
N TRP A 119 -2.07 -5.57 11.51
CA TRP A 119 -1.79 -6.32 10.28
C TRP A 119 -0.74 -5.62 9.43
N LYS A 120 0.06 -6.42 8.71
CA LYS A 120 1.21 -5.95 7.93
C LYS A 120 1.00 -6.23 6.45
N VAL A 121 1.57 -5.38 5.62
CA VAL A 121 1.70 -5.62 4.17
C VAL A 121 3.17 -5.81 3.86
N ILE A 122 3.48 -6.92 3.21
CA ILE A 122 4.84 -7.27 2.78
C ILE A 122 4.83 -7.30 1.26
N ILE A 123 5.79 -6.60 0.65
CA ILE A 123 5.99 -6.59 -0.79
C ILE A 123 7.33 -7.28 -1.08
N LYS A 124 7.30 -8.24 -2.00
CA LYS A 124 8.45 -9.01 -2.46
C LYS A 124 8.66 -8.80 -3.96
#